data_AF-A0A494T7A8-F1
#
_entry.id   AF-A0A494T7A8-F1
#
_cell.length_a   1.000
_cell.length_b   1.000
_cell.length_c   1.000
_cell.angle_alpha   90.00
_cell.angle_beta   90.00
_cell.angle_gamma   90.00
#
_symmetry.space_group_name_H-M   'P 1'
#
loop_
_entity.id
_entity.type
_entity.pdbx_description
1 polymer ?
#
loop_
_entity_poly.entity_id
_entity_poly.type
_entity_poly.pdbx_seq_one_letter_code
_entity_poly.pdbx_strand_id
1 'polypeptide(L)'
;MALETAALTFDTDEKIDWFGPPMRISRLFAARQMEVWCYGQDVYDTFGVKRINADRIRQVVDFGVRTRRFAFDINGLDVPTAPEVSLSSPGGEVWHWGDAQAVERIYGTAEQFALVVTQRRNIEDTSLVVQGDGAAKWMTIAQTIAGGPFTPPRPGLRI
;
A
#
# COMPACT_ATOMS: atom_id res chain seq x y z
N MET A 1 17.14 6.10 13.59
CA MET A 1 18.63 6.20 13.56
C MET A 1 19.26 5.34 12.48
N ALA A 2 19.42 4.01 12.57
CA ALA A 2 20.24 3.28 11.57
C ALA A 2 19.75 3.36 10.10
N LEU A 3 18.44 3.20 9.84
CA LEU A 3 17.89 3.27 8.48
C LEU A 3 17.97 4.69 7.87
N GLU A 4 17.78 5.70 8.72
CA GLU A 4 17.84 7.11 8.37
C GLU A 4 19.27 7.53 8.04
N THR A 5 20.24 7.14 8.87
CA THR A 5 21.66 7.36 8.59
C THR A 5 22.08 6.67 7.30
N ALA A 6 21.65 5.42 7.06
CA ALA A 6 21.92 4.71 5.81
C ALA A 6 21.31 5.44 4.59
N ALA A 7 20.07 5.92 4.69
CA ALA A 7 19.41 6.63 3.60
C ALA A 7 20.11 7.94 3.21
N LEU A 8 20.82 8.57 4.15
CA LEU A 8 21.60 9.78 3.91
C LEU A 8 22.98 9.51 3.31
N THR A 9 23.46 8.25 3.33
CA THR A 9 24.81 7.89 2.90
C THR A 9 24.85 7.10 1.59
N PHE A 10 23.80 6.37 1.25
CA PHE A 10 23.75 5.55 0.04
C PHE A 10 23.18 6.31 -1.16
N ASP A 11 23.70 6.00 -2.36
CA ASP A 11 23.03 6.39 -3.60
C ASP A 11 21.72 5.62 -3.74
N THR A 12 20.60 6.33 -3.65
CA THR A 12 19.26 5.70 -3.65
C THR A 12 18.87 5.07 -4.99
N ASP A 13 19.63 5.32 -6.05
CA ASP A 13 19.43 4.76 -7.38
C ASP A 13 20.21 3.45 -7.60
N GLU A 14 21.21 3.18 -6.77
CA GLU A 14 21.96 1.93 -6.80
C GLU A 14 21.03 0.73 -6.57
N LYS A 15 21.34 -0.38 -7.24
CA LYS A 15 20.64 -1.65 -7.07
C LYS A 15 21.49 -2.59 -6.24
N ILE A 16 20.87 -3.24 -5.27
CA ILE A 16 21.48 -4.31 -4.49
C ILE A 16 20.96 -5.67 -4.95
N ASP A 17 21.78 -6.70 -4.78
CA ASP A 17 21.34 -8.08 -4.92
C ASP A 17 20.26 -8.37 -3.88
N TRP A 18 19.11 -8.84 -4.36
CA TRP A 18 17.90 -9.00 -3.56
C TRP A 18 17.28 -10.38 -3.81
N PHE A 19 16.43 -10.84 -2.90
CA PHE A 19 15.62 -12.04 -3.11
C PHE A 19 14.60 -11.78 -4.24
N GLY A 20 14.99 -12.07 -5.48
CA GLY A 20 14.27 -11.74 -6.71
C GLY A 20 15.09 -10.82 -7.64
N PRO A 21 14.45 -9.99 -8.46
CA PRO A 21 15.15 -9.01 -9.28
C PRO A 21 15.97 -8.02 -8.41
N PRO A 22 17.15 -7.55 -8.87
CA PRO A 22 17.92 -6.55 -8.15
C PRO A 22 17.07 -5.32 -7.77
N MET A 23 17.15 -4.91 -6.50
CA MET A 23 16.26 -3.91 -5.92
C MET A 23 16.98 -2.58 -5.76
N ARG A 24 16.37 -1.47 -6.21
CA ARG A 24 16.87 -0.12 -5.93
C ARG A 24 16.83 0.17 -4.43
N ILE A 25 17.87 0.81 -3.90
CA ILE A 25 17.96 1.18 -2.48
C ILE A 25 16.77 2.04 -2.03
N SER A 26 16.31 2.99 -2.85
CA SER A 26 15.07 3.75 -2.61
C SER A 26 13.85 2.85 -2.38
N ARG A 27 13.71 1.78 -3.17
CA ARG A 27 12.60 0.83 -3.05
C ARG A 27 12.74 -0.03 -1.79
N LEU A 28 13.97 -0.38 -1.41
CA LEU A 28 14.25 -1.06 -0.13
C LEU A 28 13.79 -0.19 1.05
N PHE A 29 14.16 1.09 1.09
CA PHE A 29 13.75 1.98 2.18
C PHE A 29 12.24 2.14 2.26
N ALA A 30 11.57 2.35 1.12
CA ALA A 30 10.12 2.43 1.08
C ALA A 30 9.45 1.13 1.58
N ALA A 31 9.99 -0.04 1.20
CA ALA A 31 9.51 -1.33 1.68
C ALA A 31 9.66 -1.47 3.20
N ARG A 32 10.82 -1.10 3.77
CA ARG A 32 11.04 -1.16 5.23
C ARG A 32 10.16 -0.19 6.00
N GLN A 33 9.96 1.01 5.49
CA GLN A 33 9.03 1.96 6.09
C GLN A 33 7.59 1.43 6.08
N MET A 34 7.17 0.84 4.96
CA MET A 34 5.87 0.19 4.83
C MET A 34 5.70 -0.96 5.83
N GLU A 35 6.70 -1.84 5.95
CA GLU A 35 6.68 -2.95 6.91
C GLU A 35 6.57 -2.49 8.37
N VAL A 36 7.40 -1.51 8.77
CA VAL A 36 7.33 -0.92 10.11
C VAL A 36 5.95 -0.34 10.37
N TRP A 37 5.34 0.31 9.37
CA TRP A 37 3.99 0.81 9.51
C TRP A 37 2.97 -0.33 9.62
N CYS A 38 3.00 -1.35 8.75
CA CYS A 38 1.97 -2.39 8.72
C CYS A 38 2.04 -3.31 9.96
N TYR A 39 3.23 -3.76 10.36
CA TYR A 39 3.37 -4.57 11.58
C TYR A 39 3.15 -3.74 12.84
N GLY A 40 3.46 -2.45 12.79
CA GLY A 40 3.05 -1.52 13.85
C GLY A 40 1.54 -1.47 14.01
N GLN A 41 0.77 -1.51 12.91
CA GLN A 41 -0.69 -1.55 12.98
C GLN A 41 -1.19 -2.81 13.70
N ASP A 42 -0.59 -3.97 13.43
CA ASP A 42 -0.96 -5.22 14.11
C ASP A 42 -0.81 -5.11 15.64
N VAL A 43 0.18 -4.33 16.13
CA VAL A 43 0.33 -4.03 17.56
C VAL A 43 -0.81 -3.14 18.07
N TYR A 44 -1.16 -2.07 17.35
CA TYR A 44 -2.30 -1.20 17.72
C TYR A 44 -3.61 -1.99 17.81
N ASP A 45 -3.85 -2.87 16.84
CA ASP A 45 -5.02 -3.74 16.79
C ASP A 45 -5.04 -4.71 17.98
N THR A 46 -3.89 -5.32 18.32
CA THR A 46 -3.76 -6.24 19.46
C THR A 46 -4.16 -5.59 20.78
N PHE A 47 -3.85 -4.30 20.96
CA PHE A 47 -4.20 -3.56 22.17
C PHE A 47 -5.54 -2.81 22.06
N GLY A 48 -6.25 -2.89 20.94
CA GLY A 48 -7.51 -2.18 20.71
C GLY A 48 -7.36 -0.65 20.74
N VAL A 49 -6.16 -0.12 20.43
CA VAL A 49 -5.87 1.31 20.46
C VAL A 49 -5.87 1.87 19.04
N LYS A 50 -6.59 2.97 18.81
CA LYS A 50 -6.55 3.64 17.52
C LYS A 50 -5.19 4.30 17.28
N ARG A 51 -4.53 3.93 16.18
CA ARG A 51 -3.32 4.61 15.70
C ARG A 51 -3.65 6.03 15.23
N ILE A 52 -2.89 7.01 15.69
CA ILE A 52 -2.96 8.38 15.14
C ILE A 52 -1.93 8.51 14.02
N ASN A 53 -2.41 8.53 12.78
CA ASN A 53 -1.56 8.71 11.61
C ASN A 53 -1.29 10.20 11.36
N ALA A 54 -0.12 10.47 10.77
CA ALA A 54 0.26 11.76 10.21
C ALA A 54 0.64 11.55 8.74
N ASP A 55 0.87 12.63 8.00
CA ASP A 55 1.06 12.60 6.54
C ASP A 55 2.25 11.75 6.07
N ARG A 56 3.15 11.35 6.96
CA ARG A 56 4.19 10.34 6.67
C ARG A 56 3.64 8.99 6.18
N ILE A 57 2.34 8.71 6.38
CA ILE A 57 1.66 7.53 5.81
C ILE A 57 1.65 7.57 4.26
N ARG A 58 1.86 8.74 3.64
CA ARG A 58 1.95 8.88 2.18
C ARG A 58 2.92 7.90 1.55
N GLN A 59 4.06 7.64 2.18
CA GLN A 59 5.05 6.67 1.67
C GLN A 59 4.50 5.24 1.58
N VAL A 60 3.63 4.85 2.52
CA VAL A 60 2.95 3.54 2.50
C VAL A 60 1.95 3.49 1.34
N VAL A 61 1.19 4.57 1.16
CA VAL A 61 0.22 4.70 0.06
C VAL A 61 0.91 4.68 -1.30
N ASP A 62 1.97 5.47 -1.48
CA ASP A 62 2.79 5.51 -2.70
C ASP A 62 3.31 4.11 -3.04
N PHE A 63 3.77 3.37 -2.03
CA PHE A 63 4.24 2.00 -2.21
C PHE A 63 3.09 1.05 -2.60
N GLY A 64 1.91 1.20 -1.99
CA GLY A 64 0.68 0.49 -2.36
C GLY A 64 0.29 0.69 -3.82
N VAL A 65 0.26 1.94 -4.29
CA VAL A 65 -0.05 2.27 -5.70
C VAL A 65 0.99 1.65 -6.64
N ARG A 66 2.29 1.77 -6.32
CA ARG A 66 3.39 1.23 -7.15
C ARG A 66 3.41 -0.30 -7.23
N THR A 67 2.81 -0.99 -6.25
CA THR A 67 2.76 -2.46 -6.20
C THR A 67 1.50 -3.06 -6.83
N ARG A 68 0.62 -2.24 -7.43
CA ARG A 68 -0.57 -2.72 -8.15
C ARG A 68 -0.24 -3.80 -9.17
N ARG A 69 0.66 -3.54 -10.11
CA ARG A 69 1.05 -4.51 -11.15
C ARG A 69 1.60 -5.80 -10.53
N PHE A 70 2.46 -5.67 -9.51
CA PHE A 70 2.99 -6.81 -8.76
C PHE A 70 1.88 -7.70 -8.20
N ALA A 71 0.83 -7.12 -7.61
CA ALA A 71 -0.30 -7.87 -7.06
C ALA A 71 -1.05 -8.69 -8.13
N PHE A 72 -1.25 -8.14 -9.34
CA PHE A 72 -1.83 -8.90 -10.46
C PHE A 72 -0.89 -9.98 -10.97
N ASP A 73 0.39 -9.64 -11.16
CA ASP A 73 1.41 -10.56 -11.70
C ASP A 73 1.55 -11.81 -10.82
N ILE A 74 1.65 -11.65 -9.49
CA ILE A 74 1.78 -12.80 -8.57
C ILE A 74 0.53 -13.68 -8.53
N ASN A 75 -0.64 -13.11 -8.85
CA ASN A 75 -1.90 -13.84 -8.94
C ASN A 75 -2.14 -14.45 -10.35
N GLY A 76 -1.23 -14.25 -11.30
CA GLY A 76 -1.39 -14.74 -12.68
C GLY A 76 -2.56 -14.11 -13.42
N LEU A 77 -2.89 -12.86 -13.12
CA LEU A 77 -4.02 -12.13 -13.68
C LEU A 77 -3.55 -11.05 -14.65
N ASP A 78 -4.33 -10.79 -15.69
CA ASP A 78 -4.13 -9.63 -16.56
C ASP A 78 -4.27 -8.34 -15.77
N VAL A 79 -3.43 -7.35 -16.10
CA VAL A 79 -3.39 -6.06 -15.41
C VAL A 79 -4.30 -5.07 -16.14
N PRO A 80 -5.45 -4.65 -15.57
CA PRO A 80 -6.32 -3.66 -16.20
C PRO A 80 -5.64 -2.29 -16.26
N THR A 81 -6.21 -1.35 -17.02
CA THR A 81 -5.84 0.07 -16.96
C THR A 81 -5.85 0.56 -15.51
N ALA A 82 -4.87 1.38 -15.13
CA ALA A 82 -4.78 1.86 -13.76
C ALA A 82 -5.94 2.82 -13.45
N PRO A 83 -6.59 2.71 -12.27
CA PRO A 83 -7.59 3.67 -11.85
C PRO A 83 -6.96 4.99 -11.39
N GLU A 84 -7.79 6.04 -11.29
CA GLU A 84 -7.49 7.21 -10.46
C GLU A 84 -7.58 6.79 -8.99
N VAL A 85 -6.61 7.16 -8.17
CA VAL A 85 -6.66 6.98 -6.71
C VAL A 85 -6.61 8.36 -6.07
N SER A 86 -7.60 8.66 -5.24
CA SER A 86 -7.80 9.99 -4.66
C SER A 86 -8.12 9.88 -3.17
N LEU A 87 -7.15 10.22 -2.32
CA LEU A 87 -7.17 9.89 -0.90
C LEU A 87 -6.96 11.12 -0.03
N SER A 88 -7.81 11.29 1.00
CA SER A 88 -7.62 12.33 2.01
C SER A 88 -6.49 11.94 2.97
N SER A 89 -5.52 12.84 3.15
CA SER A 89 -4.44 12.72 4.11
C SER A 89 -4.94 12.91 5.55
N PRO A 90 -4.20 12.43 6.56
CA PRO A 90 -4.47 12.79 7.96
C PRO A 90 -4.49 14.30 8.22
N GLY A 91 -3.69 15.09 7.49
CA GLY A 91 -3.66 16.55 7.55
C GLY A 91 -4.78 17.26 6.78
N GLY A 92 -5.61 16.54 6.03
CA GLY A 92 -6.76 17.10 5.29
C GLY A 92 -6.49 17.49 3.84
N GLU A 93 -5.28 17.27 3.32
CA GLU A 93 -4.98 17.41 1.88
C GLU A 93 -5.59 16.22 1.11
N VAL A 94 -5.92 16.40 -0.17
CA VAL A 94 -6.26 15.28 -1.06
C VAL A 94 -5.08 14.96 -1.95
N TRP A 95 -4.65 13.69 -1.93
CA TRP A 95 -3.58 13.18 -2.78
C TRP A 95 -4.14 12.39 -3.94
N HIS A 96 -3.57 12.57 -5.12
CA HIS A 96 -4.00 11.95 -6.37
C HIS A 96 -2.89 11.09 -6.98
N TRP A 97 -3.26 9.93 -7.51
CA TRP A 97 -2.41 9.07 -8.34
C TRP A 97 -3.18 8.57 -9.55
N GLY A 98 -2.45 8.31 -10.65
CA GLY A 98 -3.05 7.89 -11.91
C GLY A 98 -3.56 9.06 -12.75
N ASP A 99 -4.25 8.73 -13.84
CA ASP A 99 -4.86 9.72 -14.72
C ASP A 99 -6.20 10.20 -14.12
N ALA A 100 -6.41 11.51 -14.04
CA ALA A 100 -7.68 12.09 -13.60
C ALA A 100 -8.86 11.73 -14.53
N GLN A 101 -8.57 11.36 -15.78
CA GLN A 101 -9.54 10.89 -16.77
C GLN A 101 -9.68 9.35 -16.79
N ALA A 102 -9.10 8.64 -15.82
CA ALA A 102 -9.29 7.21 -15.71
C ALA A 102 -10.77 6.85 -15.57
N VAL A 103 -11.19 5.78 -16.25
CA VAL A 103 -12.56 5.27 -16.21
C VAL A 103 -12.90 4.71 -14.83
N GLU A 104 -11.91 4.09 -14.19
CA GLU A 104 -12.04 3.45 -12.87
C GLU A 104 -11.38 4.30 -11.80
N ARG A 105 -11.90 4.23 -10.56
CA ARG A 105 -11.56 5.16 -9.49
C ARG A 105 -11.57 4.50 -8.10
N ILE A 106 -10.73 5.02 -7.21
CA ILE A 106 -10.71 4.67 -5.79
C ILE A 106 -10.64 5.95 -4.97
N TYR A 107 -11.59 6.13 -4.04
CA TYR A 107 -11.68 7.29 -3.15
C TYR A 107 -11.77 6.87 -1.69
N GLY A 108 -11.27 7.73 -0.79
CA GLY A 108 -11.45 7.57 0.65
C GLY A 108 -10.27 8.11 1.45
N THR A 109 -9.95 7.47 2.58
CA THR A 109 -8.82 7.92 3.41
C THR A 109 -7.52 7.22 3.07
N ALA A 110 -6.40 7.94 3.20
CA ALA A 110 -5.07 7.37 3.05
C ALA A 110 -4.83 6.19 4.01
N GLU A 111 -5.38 6.26 5.23
CA GLU A 111 -5.29 5.21 6.23
C GLU A 111 -5.98 3.92 5.77
N GLN A 112 -7.25 3.97 5.37
CA GLN A 112 -7.98 2.79 4.93
C GLN A 112 -7.35 2.15 3.68
N PHE A 113 -6.89 2.97 2.73
CA PHE A 113 -6.16 2.46 1.57
C PHE A 113 -4.88 1.74 1.98
N ALA A 114 -4.08 2.34 2.86
CA ALA A 114 -2.86 1.72 3.38
C ALA A 114 -3.16 0.40 4.12
N LEU A 115 -4.25 0.34 4.89
CA LEU A 115 -4.69 -0.89 5.57
C LEU A 115 -5.06 -2.00 4.58
N VAL A 116 -5.76 -1.67 3.49
CA VAL A 116 -6.15 -2.65 2.46
C VAL A 116 -4.94 -3.13 1.65
N VAL A 117 -4.13 -2.22 1.10
CA VAL A 117 -2.99 -2.60 0.24
C VAL A 117 -1.91 -3.37 0.98
N THR A 118 -1.80 -3.12 2.29
CA THR A 118 -0.94 -3.90 3.16
C THR A 118 -1.64 -5.13 3.70
N GLN A 119 -2.90 -5.45 3.39
CA GLN A 119 -3.68 -6.61 3.90
C GLN A 119 -3.90 -6.66 5.42
N ARG A 120 -3.98 -5.51 6.09
CA ARG A 120 -4.36 -5.43 7.51
C ARG A 120 -5.87 -5.31 7.71
N ARG A 121 -6.61 -4.90 6.68
CA ARG A 121 -8.08 -4.88 6.63
C ARG A 121 -8.58 -5.54 5.36
N ASN A 122 -9.78 -6.11 5.41
CA ASN A 122 -10.52 -6.43 4.20
C ASN A 122 -11.07 -5.13 3.61
N ILE A 123 -11.24 -5.06 2.29
CA ILE A 123 -11.86 -3.89 1.64
C ILE A 123 -13.29 -3.64 2.16
N GLU A 124 -14.04 -4.71 2.48
CA GLU A 124 -15.40 -4.64 3.03
C GLU A 124 -15.45 -4.05 4.45
N ASP A 125 -14.32 -4.05 5.17
CA ASP A 125 -14.18 -3.45 6.50
C ASP A 125 -13.76 -1.98 6.43
N THR A 126 -13.82 -1.36 5.25
CA THR A 126 -13.43 0.04 5.03
C THR A 126 -14.54 0.85 4.39
N SER A 127 -14.35 2.17 4.39
CA SER A 127 -15.22 3.12 3.70
C SER A 127 -14.62 3.58 2.37
N LEU A 128 -13.67 2.82 1.81
CA LEU A 128 -13.13 3.11 0.48
C LEU A 128 -14.24 2.93 -0.57
N VAL A 129 -14.42 3.94 -1.40
CA VAL A 129 -15.31 3.87 -2.56
C VAL A 129 -14.49 3.39 -3.74
N VAL A 130 -14.88 2.25 -4.32
CA VAL A 130 -14.18 1.62 -5.44
C VAL A 130 -15.14 1.53 -6.63
N GLN A 131 -14.76 2.11 -7.75
CA GLN A 131 -15.57 2.18 -8.97
C GLN A 131 -14.82 1.55 -10.13
N GLY A 132 -15.45 0.56 -10.78
CA GLY A 132 -14.87 -0.20 -11.90
C GLY A 132 -14.34 -1.57 -11.49
N ASP A 133 -14.45 -2.54 -12.40
CA ASP A 133 -14.16 -3.95 -12.14
C ASP A 133 -12.66 -4.20 -11.89
N GLY A 134 -11.78 -3.49 -12.59
CA GLY A 134 -10.34 -3.60 -12.41
C GLY A 134 -9.87 -3.04 -11.07
N ALA A 135 -10.43 -1.91 -10.64
CA ALA A 135 -10.20 -1.30 -9.33
C ALA A 135 -10.74 -2.20 -8.20
N ALA A 136 -11.97 -2.72 -8.35
CA ALA A 136 -12.55 -3.67 -7.41
C ALA A 136 -11.68 -4.91 -7.29
N LYS A 137 -11.28 -5.49 -8.43
CA LYS A 137 -10.39 -6.66 -8.45
C LYS A 137 -9.08 -6.36 -7.75
N TRP A 138 -8.46 -5.21 -8.01
CA TRP A 138 -7.22 -4.82 -7.35
C TRP A 138 -7.36 -4.80 -5.82
N MET A 139 -8.40 -4.15 -5.29
CA MET A 139 -8.61 -4.08 -3.83
C MET A 139 -8.82 -5.45 -3.17
N THR A 140 -9.28 -6.46 -3.91
CA THR A 140 -9.40 -7.84 -3.39
C THR A 140 -8.09 -8.62 -3.36
N ILE A 141 -7.06 -8.20 -4.11
CA ILE A 141 -5.79 -8.93 -4.22
C ILE A 141 -4.56 -8.09 -3.82
N ALA A 142 -4.78 -6.85 -3.40
CA ALA A 142 -3.71 -5.90 -3.15
C ALA A 142 -2.70 -6.47 -2.14
N GLN A 143 -1.42 -6.31 -2.45
CA GLN A 143 -0.32 -6.84 -1.64
C GLN A 143 0.93 -6.00 -1.86
N THR A 144 1.47 -5.47 -0.77
CA THR A 144 2.77 -4.79 -0.75
C THR A 144 3.92 -5.70 -0.29
N ILE A 145 3.62 -6.80 0.40
CA ILE A 145 4.61 -7.70 0.98
C ILE A 145 5.16 -8.65 -0.10
N ALA A 146 6.47 -8.86 -0.12
CA ALA A 146 7.12 -9.76 -1.07
C ALA A 146 6.72 -11.23 -0.84
N GLY A 147 6.64 -12.00 -1.93
CA GLY A 147 6.24 -13.41 -1.91
C GLY A 147 5.17 -13.73 -2.94
N GLY A 148 4.64 -14.95 -2.88
CA GLY A 148 3.45 -15.34 -3.64
C GLY A 148 2.17 -14.67 -3.11
N PRO A 149 1.01 -14.95 -3.72
CA PRO A 149 -0.27 -14.41 -3.26
C PRO A 149 -0.59 -14.83 -1.83
N PHE A 150 -0.90 -13.86 -0.99
CA PHE A 150 -1.53 -14.08 0.30
C PHE A 150 -3.04 -13.88 0.20
N THR A 151 -3.79 -14.65 0.99
CA THR A 151 -5.22 -14.41 1.19
C THR A 151 -5.39 -13.23 2.15
N PRO A 152 -6.05 -12.12 1.73
CA PRO A 152 -6.39 -11.03 2.64
C PRO A 152 -7.24 -11.54 3.82
N PRO A 153 -7.29 -10.80 4.95
CA PRO A 153 -8.16 -11.17 6.06
C PRO A 153 -9.62 -11.28 5.58
N ARG A 154 -10.36 -12.23 6.17
CA ARG A 154 -11.81 -12.32 5.95
C ARG A 154 -12.50 -11.06 6.48
N PRO A 155 -13.63 -10.63 5.88
CA PRO A 155 -14.43 -9.54 6.42
C PRO A 155 -14.73 -9.72 7.90
N GLY A 156 -14.61 -8.65 8.67
CA GLY A 156 -14.84 -8.61 10.11
C GLY A 156 -13.78 -9.26 10.99
N LEU A 157 -12.72 -9.85 10.42
CA LEU A 157 -11.68 -10.52 11.21
C LEU A 157 -10.72 -9.55 11.91
N ARG A 158 -10.43 -8.41 11.26
CA ARG A 158 -9.54 -7.36 11.76
C ARG A 158 -10.28 -6.05 11.51
N ILE A 159 -10.88 -5.45 12.53
CA ILE A 159 -11.59 -4.15 12.47
C ILE A 159 -10.85 -3.17 13.36
#